data_AF-A0AAE8SGJ0-F1
#
_entry.id   AF-A0AAE8SGJ0-F1
#
_cell.length_a   1.000
_cell.length_b   1.000
_cell.length_c   1.000
_cell.angle_alpha   90.00
_cell.angle_beta   90.00
_cell.angle_gamma   90.00
#
_symmetry.space_group_name_H-M   'P 1'
#
loop_
_entity.id
_entity.type
_entity.pdbx_description
1 polymer ?
#
loop_
_entity_poly.entity_id
_entity_poly.type
_entity_poly.pdbx_seq_one_letter_code
_entity_poly.pdbx_strand_id
1 'polypeptide(L)'
;MKFSILTTTLLAAFLPAAQADFDIFLTHRTIGSDRDFGGKWAIWDRARPNTCTSVFGSPLWAPRSDVSGDKTGVRCKGACRYLGPTRDIEELEINFRSHAPVYHWSEAYPSG
;
A
#
# COMPACT_ATOMS: atom_id res chain seq x y z
N MET A 1 -46.39 15.82 7.09
CA MET A 1 -45.45 15.62 5.96
C MET A 1 -44.23 14.87 6.49
N LYS A 2 -44.05 13.59 6.12
CA LYS A 2 -42.91 12.74 6.49
C LYS A 2 -42.58 11.82 5.32
N PHE A 3 -41.81 12.34 4.37
CA PHE A 3 -41.22 11.56 3.27
C PHE A 3 -39.82 12.15 3.01
N SER A 4 -38.84 11.83 3.85
CA SER A 4 -37.49 12.39 3.62
C SER A 4 -36.35 11.60 4.29
N ILE A 5 -36.44 10.27 4.39
CA ILE A 5 -35.34 9.45 4.95
C ILE A 5 -34.97 8.24 4.07
N LEU A 6 -35.79 7.87 3.08
CA LEU A 6 -35.58 6.64 2.30
C LEU A 6 -34.62 6.76 1.10
N THR A 7 -34.14 7.97 0.76
CA THR A 7 -33.38 8.19 -0.49
C THR A 7 -31.86 8.10 -0.35
N THR A 8 -31.30 8.13 0.86
CA THR A 8 -29.84 8.23 1.07
C THR A 8 -29.11 6.88 1.08
N THR A 9 -29.79 5.76 1.33
CA THR A 9 -29.14 4.44 1.39
C THR A 9 -28.87 3.82 0.01
N LEU A 10 -29.53 4.29 -1.06
CA LEU A 10 -29.38 3.69 -2.38
C LEU A 10 -28.11 4.14 -3.14
N LEU A 11 -27.53 5.31 -2.81
CA LEU A 11 -26.37 5.83 -3.55
C LEU A 11 -25.06 5.08 -3.28
N ALA A 12 -24.89 4.50 -2.09
CA ALA A 12 -23.64 3.79 -1.74
C ALA A 12 -23.46 2.47 -2.50
N ALA A 13 -24.55 1.84 -2.96
CA ALA A 13 -24.50 0.57 -3.70
C ALA A 13 -23.99 0.72 -5.15
N PHE A 14 -23.97 1.95 -5.69
CA PHE A 14 -23.54 2.23 -7.07
C PHE A 14 -22.15 2.87 -7.15
N LEU A 15 -21.50 3.14 -6.02
CA LEU A 15 -20.10 3.52 -6.05
C LEU A 15 -19.30 2.25 -6.36
N PRO A 16 -18.59 2.17 -7.51
CA PRO A 16 -17.67 1.07 -7.71
C PRO A 16 -16.70 1.06 -6.54
N ALA A 17 -16.57 -0.08 -5.88
CA ALA A 17 -15.48 -0.29 -4.94
C ALA A 17 -14.19 -0.08 -5.75
N ALA A 18 -13.55 1.07 -5.57
CA ALA A 18 -12.30 1.38 -6.22
C ALA A 18 -11.26 0.42 -5.65
N GLN A 19 -11.08 -0.72 -6.30
CA GLN A 19 -9.99 -1.61 -5.99
C GLN A 19 -8.73 -1.03 -6.61
N ALA A 20 -7.65 -0.98 -5.84
CA ALA A 20 -6.33 -0.78 -6.41
C ALA A 20 -6.11 -1.82 -7.53
N ASP A 21 -5.43 -1.44 -8.61
CA ASP A 21 -5.00 -2.35 -9.68
C ASP A 21 -3.61 -2.97 -9.40
N PHE A 22 -3.10 -2.74 -8.19
CA PHE A 22 -1.84 -3.27 -7.70
C PHE A 22 -2.01 -3.97 -6.34
N ASP A 23 -1.00 -4.74 -5.98
CA ASP A 23 -0.81 -5.35 -4.66
C ASP A 23 0.50 -4.81 -4.05
N ILE A 24 0.55 -4.75 -2.71
CA ILE A 24 1.73 -4.33 -1.96
C ILE A 24 2.23 -5.52 -1.15
N PHE A 25 3.52 -5.83 -1.28
CA PHE A 25 4.17 -6.91 -0.54
C PHE A 25 5.30 -6.36 0.33
N LEU A 26 5.31 -6.73 1.61
CA LEU A 26 6.47 -6.55 2.46
C LEU A 26 7.43 -7.73 2.25
N THR A 27 8.54 -7.47 1.60
CA THR A 27 9.55 -8.48 1.27
C THR A 27 10.71 -8.43 2.26
N HIS A 28 11.26 -9.60 2.57
CA HIS A 28 12.54 -9.72 3.23
C HIS A 28 13.49 -10.39 2.26
N ARG A 29 14.50 -9.63 1.81
CA ARG A 29 15.55 -10.16 0.92
C ARG A 29 16.89 -9.82 1.54
N THR A 30 17.64 -10.85 1.94
CA THR A 30 19.04 -10.70 2.36
C THR A 30 19.86 -10.36 1.13
N ILE A 31 20.19 -9.09 0.91
CA ILE A 31 21.12 -8.67 -0.14
C ILE A 31 22.42 -8.26 0.56
N GLY A 32 23.44 -9.11 0.49
CA GLY A 32 24.76 -8.84 1.09
C GLY A 32 24.81 -8.97 2.62
N SER A 33 25.84 -8.36 3.22
CA SER A 33 26.11 -8.34 4.67
C SER A 33 25.33 -7.28 5.44
N ASP A 34 24.37 -6.61 4.80
CA ASP A 34 23.60 -5.54 5.43
C ASP A 34 22.72 -6.10 6.54
N ARG A 35 23.09 -5.75 7.77
CA ARG A 35 22.42 -6.10 9.02
C ARG A 35 21.15 -5.27 9.27
N ASP A 36 20.68 -4.52 8.29
CA ASP A 36 19.47 -3.72 8.43
C ASP A 36 18.23 -4.52 8.02
N PHE A 37 17.62 -5.11 9.05
CA PHE A 37 16.38 -5.89 9.05
C PHE A 37 15.13 -5.02 8.78
N GLY A 38 15.19 -4.11 7.81
CA GLY A 38 14.03 -3.37 7.32
C GLY A 38 13.36 -4.15 6.19
N GLY A 39 12.10 -4.56 6.37
CA GLY A 39 11.33 -5.11 5.26
C GLY A 39 11.25 -4.07 4.14
N LYS A 40 11.52 -4.49 2.89
CA LYS A 40 11.41 -3.62 1.72
C LYS A 40 10.07 -3.85 1.04
N TRP A 41 9.46 -2.79 0.53
CA TRP A 41 8.16 -2.85 -0.11
C TRP A 41 8.30 -3.12 -1.60
N ALA A 42 7.57 -4.11 -2.09
CA ALA A 42 7.39 -4.38 -3.51
C ALA A 42 5.96 -4.00 -3.91
N ILE A 43 5.83 -3.23 -4.98
CA ILE A 43 4.55 -2.88 -5.58
C ILE A 43 4.39 -3.76 -6.82
N TRP A 44 3.28 -4.48 -6.89
CA TRP A 44 3.01 -5.46 -7.92
C TRP A 44 1.78 -5.06 -8.73
N ASP A 45 1.96 -4.88 -10.03
CA ASP A 45 0.86 -4.65 -10.96
C ASP A 45 0.05 -5.95 -11.17
N ARG A 46 -1.25 -5.95 -10.87
CA ARG A 46 -2.10 -7.14 -11.04
C ARG A 46 -2.28 -7.57 -12.49
N ALA A 47 -1.96 -6.71 -13.47
CA ALA A 47 -1.93 -7.10 -14.87
C ALA A 47 -0.82 -8.13 -15.18
N ARG A 48 0.13 -8.37 -14.25
CA ARG A 48 1.24 -9.30 -14.41
C ARG A 48 1.01 -10.61 -13.62
N PRO A 49 1.50 -11.77 -14.12
CA PRO A 49 1.40 -13.04 -13.40
C PRO A 49 2.09 -13.02 -12.02
N ASN A 50 1.34 -13.29 -10.96
CA ASN A 50 1.78 -13.23 -9.57
C ASN A 50 2.53 -14.51 -9.13
N THR A 51 3.74 -14.71 -9.65
CA THR A 51 4.63 -15.77 -9.13
C THR A 51 5.47 -15.24 -7.96
N CYS A 52 5.85 -16.08 -6.99
CA CYS A 52 6.78 -15.66 -5.93
C CYS A 52 8.07 -15.06 -6.53
N THR A 53 8.60 -15.68 -7.58
CA THR A 53 9.79 -15.20 -8.30
C THR A 53 9.60 -13.80 -8.87
N SER A 54 8.42 -13.49 -9.40
CA SER A 54 8.17 -12.19 -10.01
C SER A 54 8.03 -11.08 -8.96
N VAL A 55 7.42 -11.36 -7.80
CA VAL A 55 7.39 -10.41 -6.66
C VAL A 55 8.80 -10.10 -6.16
N PHE A 56 9.67 -11.11 -6.02
CA PHE A 56 11.07 -10.90 -5.62
C PHE A 56 11.93 -10.26 -6.72
N GLY A 57 11.47 -10.29 -7.97
CA GLY A 57 12.09 -9.60 -9.11
C GLY A 57 11.70 -8.13 -9.21
N SER A 58 10.66 -7.68 -8.52
CA SER A 58 10.22 -6.29 -8.54
C SER A 58 11.21 -5.34 -7.85
N PRO A 59 11.23 -4.05 -8.25
CA PRO A 59 11.93 -3.01 -7.51
C PRO A 59 11.51 -2.98 -6.05
N LEU A 60 12.49 -2.86 -5.15
CA LEU A 60 12.30 -2.86 -3.70
C LEU A 60 12.51 -1.46 -3.13
N TRP A 61 11.54 -0.98 -2.37
CA TRP A 61 11.52 0.36 -1.79
C TRP A 61 11.72 0.30 -0.28
N ALA A 62 12.75 1.00 0.20
CA ALA A 62 12.92 1.21 1.63
C ALA A 62 11.83 2.16 2.15
N PRO A 63 11.34 1.96 3.39
CA PRO A 63 10.38 2.88 3.99
C PRO A 63 11.01 4.27 4.14
N ARG A 64 10.21 5.31 3.88
CA ARG A 64 10.56 6.72 4.07
C ARG A 64 9.67 7.32 5.15
N SER A 65 10.17 8.34 5.84
CA SER A 65 9.39 9.10 6.81
C SER A 65 8.32 9.99 6.16
N ASP A 66 8.50 10.34 4.88
CA ASP A 66 7.62 11.24 4.14
C ASP A 66 7.68 10.92 2.64
N VAL A 67 6.50 10.76 2.04
CA VAL A 67 6.28 10.56 0.60
C VAL A 67 5.21 11.51 0.05
N SER A 68 4.91 12.60 0.76
CA SER A 68 3.96 13.61 0.34
C SER A 68 4.46 14.45 -0.85
N GLY A 69 3.52 15.08 -1.57
CA GLY A 69 3.83 15.95 -2.70
C GLY A 69 4.42 15.18 -3.90
N ASP A 70 5.64 15.52 -4.29
CA ASP A 70 6.38 14.94 -5.41
C ASP A 70 7.39 13.85 -4.99
N LYS A 71 7.43 13.51 -3.70
CA LYS A 71 8.39 12.57 -3.14
C LYS A 71 7.99 11.13 -3.45
N THR A 72 8.77 10.48 -4.30
CA THR A 72 8.54 9.07 -4.63
C THR A 72 8.94 8.12 -3.50
N GLY A 73 8.08 7.13 -3.18
CA GLY A 73 8.43 6.02 -2.30
C GLY A 73 7.24 5.42 -1.55
N VAL A 74 7.56 4.70 -0.47
CA VAL A 74 6.60 4.11 0.48
C VAL A 74 6.87 4.68 1.87
N ARG A 75 5.84 5.17 2.54
CA ARG A 75 5.85 5.51 3.97
C ARG A 75 5.05 4.48 4.72
N CYS A 76 5.57 4.05 5.87
CA CYS A 76 4.87 3.15 6.76
C CYS A 76 5.11 3.56 8.21
N LYS A 77 4.04 3.52 9.04
CA LYS A 77 4.07 3.76 10.48
C LYS A 77 3.41 2.59 11.23
N GLY A 78 3.90 2.28 12.43
CA GLY A 78 3.43 1.15 13.24
C GLY A 78 4.25 -0.12 12.96
N ALA A 79 3.58 -1.26 12.82
CA ALA A 79 4.21 -2.59 12.69
C ALA A 79 4.77 -2.89 11.27
N CYS A 80 5.60 -2.00 10.73
CA CYS A 80 6.17 -2.07 9.38
C CYS A 80 7.35 -3.03 9.23
N ARG A 81 7.56 -3.93 10.19
CA ARG A 81 8.65 -4.91 10.17
C ARG A 81 8.15 -6.20 9.53
N TYR A 82 9.07 -6.98 8.97
CA TYR A 82 8.75 -8.24 8.27
C TYR A 82 7.88 -9.20 9.10
N LEU A 83 8.10 -9.27 10.42
CA LEU A 83 7.33 -10.09 11.35
C LEU A 83 6.27 -9.30 12.14
N GLY A 84 6.09 -8.02 11.82
CA GLY A 84 5.05 -7.20 12.41
C GLY A 84 3.67 -7.64 11.91
N PRO A 85 2.66 -7.75 12.77
CA PRO A 85 1.31 -8.05 12.32
C PRO A 85 0.78 -6.88 11.47
N THR A 86 0.29 -7.18 10.26
CA THR A 86 -0.25 -6.16 9.33
C THR A 86 -1.36 -5.31 9.95
N ARG A 87 -2.15 -5.89 10.86
CA ARG A 87 -3.21 -5.18 11.59
C ARG A 87 -2.71 -4.06 12.52
N ASP A 88 -1.43 -4.06 12.88
CA ASP A 88 -0.82 -3.05 13.75
C ASP A 88 -0.04 -2.01 12.92
N ILE A 89 -0.19 -2.01 11.58
CA ILE A 89 0.22 -0.90 10.73
C ILE A 89 -0.76 0.24 10.99
N GLU A 90 -0.24 1.41 11.34
CA GLU A 90 -1.05 2.61 11.59
C GLU A 90 -1.26 3.42 10.30
N GLU A 91 -0.26 3.41 9.43
CA GLU A 91 -0.25 4.19 8.20
C GLU A 91 0.56 3.46 7.14
N LEU A 92 0.01 3.37 5.94
CA LEU A 92 0.73 2.94 4.75
C LEU A 92 0.40 3.88 3.60
N GLU A 93 1.41 4.55 3.07
CA GLU A 93 1.29 5.51 1.97
C GLU A 93 2.28 5.15 0.87
N ILE A 94 1.81 5.19 -0.38
CA ILE A 94 2.65 5.08 -1.57
C ILE A 94 2.48 6.33 -2.43
N ASN A 95 3.60 6.79 -2.99
CA ASN A 95 3.60 7.84 -3.98
C ASN A 95 4.62 7.50 -5.06
N PHE A 96 4.14 7.18 -6.25
CA PHE A 96 4.93 6.92 -7.44
C PHE A 96 4.51 7.83 -8.60
N ARG A 97 3.96 9.01 -8.29
CA ARG A 97 3.44 9.97 -9.28
C ARG A 97 4.45 10.38 -10.36
N SER A 98 5.73 10.30 -10.05
CA SER A 98 6.83 10.70 -10.96
C SER A 98 7.36 9.55 -11.83
N HIS A 99 6.85 8.32 -11.69
CA HIS A 99 7.34 7.13 -12.39
C HIS A 99 6.16 6.32 -12.93
N ALA A 100 6.17 5.98 -14.22
CA ALA A 100 5.18 5.06 -14.76
C ALA A 100 5.50 3.60 -14.35
N PRO A 101 4.50 2.79 -13.97
CA PRO A 101 3.09 3.13 -13.73
C PRO A 101 2.88 4.00 -12.48
N VAL A 102 1.99 4.99 -12.60
CA VAL A 102 1.70 5.96 -11.54
C VAL A 102 0.81 5.33 -10.48
N TYR A 103 1.38 5.04 -9.31
CA TYR A 103 0.64 4.56 -8.15
C TYR A 103 0.56 5.64 -7.07
N HIS A 104 -0.64 5.84 -6.53
CA HIS A 104 -0.83 6.64 -5.33
C HIS A 104 -1.95 6.05 -4.49
N TRP A 105 -1.65 5.80 -3.22
CA TRP A 105 -2.60 5.23 -2.28
C TRP A 105 -2.16 5.54 -0.86
N SER A 106 -3.14 5.82 0.00
CA SER A 106 -2.92 6.15 1.40
C SER A 106 -4.02 5.52 2.21
N GLU A 107 -3.65 4.70 3.19
CA GLU A 107 -4.58 4.15 4.16
C GLU A 107 -4.08 4.44 5.57
N ALA A 108 -4.99 4.95 6.39
CA ALA A 108 -4.81 5.13 7.82
C ALA A 108 -5.68 4.09 8.52
N TYR A 109 -5.06 3.28 9.38
CA TYR A 109 -5.77 2.29 10.16
C TYR A 109 -6.05 2.88 11.56
N PRO A 110 -7.28 2.79 12.09
CA PRO A 110 -7.55 3.21 13.45
C PRO A 110 -6.75 2.33 14.42
N SER A 111 -5.87 2.93 15.20
CA SER A 111 -5.21 2.26 16.32
C SER A 111 -6.26 1.93 17.37
N GLY A 112 -6.48 0.64 17.62
CA GLY A 112 -7.41 0.13 18.64
C GLY A 112 -6.98 0.43 20.07
#